data_AF-A0A8S3G9U2-F1
#
_entry.id   AF-A0A8S3G9U2-F1
#
_cell.length_a   1.000
_cell.length_b   1.000
_cell.length_c   1.000
_cell.angle_alpha   90.00
_cell.angle_beta   90.00
_cell.angle_gamma   90.00
#
_symmetry.space_group_name_H-M   'P 1'
#
loop_
_entity.id
_entity.type
_entity.pdbx_description
1 polymer ?
#
loop_
_entity_poly.entity_id
_entity_poly.type
_entity_poly.pdbx_seq_one_letter_code
_entity_poly.pdbx_strand_id
1 'polypeptide(L)'
;DEFTRAIFKLNYSSSITGSCTDKLVPNNVELDCLPPDTRNIDSEIIETVEHLETFTTKKVEFPIGAQFKANSFSYKHSKETQRMIDNIVKNNQVSILTSVEISYAKLSMFEPKMKLSDNFRYVIENMFCCEEDDPDIEQYVQDYIIDYFGVAYLTSIVLGGVVKQNILISRAAKERLEKNNVSVLH
;
A
#
# COMPACT_ATOMS: atom_id res chain seq x y z
N ASP A 1 -2.15 9.88 6.69
CA ASP A 1 -1.77 8.75 5.82
C ASP A 1 -2.01 7.47 6.62
N GLU A 2 -3.28 7.12 6.77
CA GLU A 2 -3.73 5.92 7.47
C GLU A 2 -4.52 5.06 6.48
N PHE A 3 -4.57 3.75 6.72
CA PHE A 3 -5.59 2.92 6.09
C PHE A 3 -6.96 3.53 6.41
N THR A 4 -7.78 3.67 5.36
CA THR A 4 -9.13 4.20 5.45
C THR A 4 -10.04 3.25 6.24
N ARG A 5 -11.33 3.56 6.28
CA ARG A 5 -12.29 2.78 7.06
C ARG A 5 -12.62 1.44 6.41
N ALA A 6 -13.01 0.48 7.25
CA ALA A 6 -13.34 -0.86 6.80
C ALA A 6 -14.57 -0.88 5.86
N ILE A 7 -14.40 -1.45 4.68
CA ILE A 7 -15.49 -1.73 3.72
C ILE A 7 -16.31 -2.94 4.15
N PHE A 8 -15.65 -3.95 4.74
CA PHE A 8 -16.27 -5.19 5.18
C PHE A 8 -16.44 -5.24 6.69
N LYS A 9 -17.50 -5.93 7.14
CA LYS A 9 -17.76 -6.22 8.53
C LYS A 9 -16.87 -7.38 9.00
N LEU A 10 -16.03 -7.09 9.99
CA LEU A 10 -15.18 -8.09 10.65
C LEU A 10 -15.91 -8.67 11.85
N ASN A 11 -16.24 -9.96 11.81
CA ASN A 11 -16.88 -10.67 12.93
C ASN A 11 -15.89 -11.68 13.51
N TYR A 12 -15.82 -11.78 14.83
CA TYR A 12 -14.90 -12.69 15.52
C TYR A 12 -15.73 -13.66 16.35
N SER A 13 -16.03 -14.85 15.82
CA SER A 13 -16.86 -15.83 16.57
C SER A 13 -16.07 -16.96 17.21
N SER A 14 -14.80 -17.14 16.87
CA SER A 14 -13.98 -18.24 17.42
C SER A 14 -12.49 -17.92 17.34
N SER A 15 -11.71 -18.46 18.29
CA SER A 15 -10.25 -18.52 18.20
C SER A 15 -9.81 -19.41 17.04
N ILE A 16 -8.68 -19.09 16.41
CA ILE A 16 -8.09 -19.96 15.40
C ILE A 16 -7.31 -21.08 16.09
N THR A 17 -7.60 -22.33 15.73
CA THR A 17 -6.83 -23.49 16.18
C THR A 17 -5.59 -23.65 15.29
N GLY A 18 -4.38 -23.76 15.88
CA GLY A 18 -3.13 -24.01 15.13
C GLY A 18 -2.46 -22.78 14.50
N SER A 19 -2.76 -21.58 15.03
CA SER A 19 -2.29 -20.28 14.52
C SER A 19 -0.88 -19.91 15.00
N CYS A 20 -0.14 -19.12 14.19
CA CYS A 20 1.10 -18.44 14.57
C CYS A 20 0.86 -17.15 15.38
N THR A 21 -0.39 -16.86 15.74
CA THR A 21 -0.75 -15.74 16.61
C THR A 21 -1.78 -16.16 17.65
N ASP A 22 -1.62 -15.62 18.86
CA ASP A 22 -2.59 -15.75 19.95
C ASP A 22 -3.79 -14.81 19.80
N LYS A 23 -3.84 -14.02 18.72
CA LYS A 23 -4.91 -13.05 18.45
C LYS A 23 -6.08 -13.70 17.70
N LEU A 24 -7.26 -13.12 17.91
CA LEU A 24 -8.45 -13.46 17.11
C LEU A 24 -8.27 -12.95 15.67
N VAL A 25 -8.67 -13.77 14.71
CA VAL A 25 -8.79 -13.39 13.29
C VAL A 25 -10.26 -13.40 12.91
N PRO A 26 -10.71 -12.45 12.08
CA PRO A 26 -12.10 -12.40 11.67
C PRO A 26 -12.54 -13.66 10.92
N ASN A 27 -13.80 -14.01 11.05
CA ASN A 27 -14.45 -15.01 10.21
C ASN A 27 -14.29 -14.65 8.74
N ASN A 28 -14.13 -15.65 7.88
CA ASN A 28 -13.87 -15.50 6.45
C ASN A 28 -12.56 -14.76 6.12
N VAL A 29 -11.62 -14.70 7.07
CA VAL A 29 -10.23 -14.32 6.82
C VAL A 29 -9.37 -15.53 7.12
N GLU A 30 -8.59 -15.95 6.13
CA GLU A 30 -7.59 -16.99 6.26
C GLU A 30 -6.28 -16.39 6.79
N LEU A 31 -5.67 -17.06 7.75
CA LEU A 31 -4.35 -16.76 8.25
C LEU A 31 -3.39 -17.85 7.80
N ASP A 32 -2.42 -17.46 6.98
CA ASP A 32 -1.30 -18.30 6.56
C ASP A 32 -0.04 -17.90 7.35
N CYS A 33 0.62 -18.87 7.96
CA CYS A 33 1.76 -18.65 8.84
C CYS A 33 3.05 -18.81 8.05
N LEU A 34 3.79 -17.72 7.89
CA LEU A 34 5.01 -17.70 7.11
C LEU A 34 6.19 -18.19 7.94
N PRO A 35 7.21 -18.80 7.31
CA PRO A 35 8.42 -19.21 8.01
C PRO A 35 9.11 -18.02 8.71
N PRO A 36 9.66 -18.21 9.93
CA PRO A 36 10.26 -17.13 10.73
C PRO A 36 11.50 -16.47 10.10
N ASP A 37 12.09 -17.11 9.09
CA ASP A 37 13.31 -16.64 8.40
C ASP A 37 13.04 -15.91 7.08
N THR A 38 11.81 -15.49 6.82
CA THR A 38 11.49 -14.71 5.62
C THR A 38 11.99 -13.27 5.78
N ARG A 39 13.30 -13.08 5.66
CA ARG A 39 13.98 -11.79 5.65
C ARG A 39 14.35 -11.41 4.23
N ASN A 40 13.87 -10.27 3.78
CA ASN A 40 14.28 -9.71 2.50
C ASN A 40 15.04 -8.40 2.75
N ILE A 41 16.25 -8.31 2.22
CA ILE A 41 17.06 -7.10 2.26
C ILE A 41 17.19 -6.64 0.82
N ASP A 42 16.69 -5.44 0.55
CA ASP A 42 16.69 -4.84 -0.79
C ASP A 42 17.31 -3.45 -0.68
N SER A 43 18.12 -3.08 -1.67
CA SER A 43 18.70 -1.74 -1.78
C SER A 43 18.54 -1.24 -3.20
N GLU A 44 18.00 -0.03 -3.34
CA GLU A 44 17.75 0.57 -4.65
C GLU A 44 18.18 2.04 -4.66
N ILE A 45 18.74 2.49 -5.79
CA ILE A 45 19.03 3.90 -6.03
C ILE A 45 17.89 4.51 -6.85
N ILE A 46 17.13 5.39 -6.22
CA ILE A 46 16.01 6.09 -6.83
C ILE A 46 16.51 7.44 -7.35
N GLU A 47 16.60 7.55 -8.67
CA GLU A 47 17.19 8.70 -9.36
C GLU A 47 16.18 9.54 -10.13
N THR A 48 15.03 8.98 -10.47
CA THR A 48 13.98 9.62 -11.28
C THR A 48 12.63 9.46 -10.60
N VAL A 49 11.69 10.34 -10.96
CA VAL A 49 10.31 10.25 -10.49
C VAL A 49 9.66 8.94 -10.97
N GLU A 50 9.95 8.51 -12.20
CA GLU A 50 9.46 7.23 -12.75
C GLU A 50 9.97 6.02 -11.96
N HIS A 51 11.24 6.03 -11.55
CA HIS A 51 11.79 4.97 -10.70
C HIS A 51 11.12 4.98 -9.32
N LEU A 52 10.89 6.16 -8.74
CA LEU A 52 10.16 6.31 -7.48
C LEU A 52 8.73 5.75 -7.58
N GLU A 53 8.01 6.06 -8.65
CA GLU A 53 6.66 5.55 -8.89
C GLU A 53 6.66 4.01 -8.92
N THR A 54 7.53 3.42 -9.74
CA THR A 54 7.71 1.96 -9.83
C THR A 54 8.01 1.34 -8.46
N PHE A 55 8.94 1.95 -7.71
CA PHE A 55 9.31 1.50 -6.37
C PHE A 55 8.12 1.51 -5.41
N THR A 56 7.35 2.61 -5.38
CA THR A 56 6.20 2.73 -4.47
C THR A 56 5.09 1.72 -4.77
N THR A 57 4.94 1.31 -6.03
CA THR A 57 3.93 0.31 -6.44
C THR A 57 4.40 -1.14 -6.34
N LYS A 58 5.71 -1.41 -6.24
CA LYS A 58 6.30 -2.77 -6.28
C LYS A 58 5.71 -3.74 -5.26
N LYS A 59 5.18 -3.23 -4.14
CA LYS A 59 4.63 -4.02 -3.02
C LYS A 59 3.10 -4.10 -3.01
N VAL A 60 2.44 -3.57 -4.05
CA VAL A 60 0.99 -3.63 -4.20
C VAL A 60 0.65 -4.37 -5.47
N GLU A 61 -0.03 -5.49 -5.31
CA GLU A 61 -0.50 -6.32 -6.42
C GLU A 61 -1.96 -5.96 -6.71
N PHE A 62 -2.26 -5.74 -7.99
CA PHE A 62 -3.62 -5.54 -8.46
C PHE A 62 -4.11 -6.82 -9.14
N PRO A 63 -5.38 -7.22 -8.94
CA PRO A 63 -5.93 -8.40 -9.59
C PRO A 63 -5.92 -8.24 -11.12
N ILE A 64 -5.72 -9.37 -11.82
CA ILE A 64 -5.65 -9.42 -13.28
C ILE A 64 -6.93 -8.82 -13.87
N GLY A 65 -6.79 -7.82 -14.73
CA GLY A 65 -7.89 -7.14 -15.40
C GLY A 65 -8.35 -5.83 -14.74
N ALA A 66 -7.86 -5.51 -13.53
CA ALA A 66 -8.08 -4.20 -12.95
C ALA A 66 -7.21 -3.16 -13.68
N GLN A 67 -7.85 -2.29 -14.49
CA GLN A 67 -7.17 -1.18 -15.15
C GLN A 67 -6.94 -0.02 -14.18
N PHE A 68 -6.18 -0.25 -13.10
CA PHE A 68 -5.70 0.86 -12.30
C PHE A 68 -4.55 1.53 -13.05
N LYS A 69 -4.78 2.76 -13.53
CA LYS A 69 -3.65 3.62 -13.92
C LYS A 69 -2.80 3.78 -12.65
N ALA A 70 -1.50 3.49 -12.70
CA ALA A 70 -0.59 3.66 -11.56
C ALA A 70 -0.69 5.05 -10.89
N ASN A 71 -1.15 6.06 -11.65
CA ASN A 71 -1.47 7.42 -11.18
C ASN A 71 -2.60 7.52 -10.13
N SER A 72 -3.42 6.47 -9.95
CA SER A 72 -4.53 6.41 -8.99
C SER A 72 -4.12 5.81 -7.64
N PHE A 73 -2.85 5.41 -7.49
CA PHE A 73 -2.34 4.84 -6.26
C PHE A 73 -2.08 5.94 -5.21
N SER A 74 -2.74 5.85 -4.04
CA SER A 74 -2.74 6.95 -3.06
C SER A 74 -1.35 7.33 -2.55
N TYR A 75 -0.41 6.38 -2.50
CA TYR A 75 0.95 6.66 -2.03
C TYR A 75 1.73 7.60 -2.97
N LYS A 76 1.33 7.76 -4.24
CA LYS A 76 1.86 8.80 -5.14
C LYS A 76 1.66 10.21 -4.58
N HIS A 77 0.60 10.42 -3.81
CA HIS A 77 0.25 11.69 -3.18
C HIS A 77 0.67 11.80 -1.71
N SER A 78 1.36 10.79 -1.17
CA SER A 78 1.81 10.84 0.22
C SER A 78 2.86 11.93 0.45
N LYS A 79 2.93 12.44 1.67
CA LYS A 79 3.93 13.47 2.05
C LYS A 79 5.36 12.99 1.80
N GLU A 80 5.62 11.71 2.03
CA GLU A 80 6.95 11.13 1.87
C GLU A 80 7.33 11.01 0.40
N THR A 81 6.41 10.55 -0.46
CA THR A 81 6.64 10.52 -1.91
C THR A 81 6.87 11.94 -2.45
N GLN A 82 6.06 12.92 -2.04
CA GLN A 82 6.24 14.30 -2.46
C GLN A 82 7.60 14.87 -2.01
N ARG A 83 8.05 14.54 -0.80
CA ARG A 83 9.37 14.91 -0.30
C ARG A 83 10.49 14.29 -1.14
N MET A 84 10.36 13.03 -1.54
CA MET A 84 11.33 12.37 -2.42
C MET A 84 11.34 12.99 -3.83
N ILE A 85 10.17 13.31 -4.39
CA ILE A 85 10.05 14.04 -5.67
C ILE A 85 10.78 15.39 -5.59
N ASP A 86 10.56 16.15 -4.52
CA ASP A 86 11.21 17.43 -4.30
C ASP A 86 12.74 17.28 -4.23
N ASN A 87 13.25 16.24 -3.57
CA ASN A 87 14.70 15.97 -3.53
C ASN A 87 15.26 15.63 -4.92
N ILE A 88 14.54 14.84 -5.71
CA ILE A 88 14.94 14.42 -7.05
C ILE A 88 14.95 15.59 -8.03
N VAL A 89 13.87 16.39 -8.04
CA VAL A 89 13.61 17.41 -9.05
C VAL A 89 14.16 18.77 -8.65
N LYS A 90 13.95 19.20 -7.39
CA LYS A 90 14.34 20.56 -6.94
C LYS A 90 15.76 20.59 -6.40
N ASN A 91 16.16 19.57 -5.63
CA ASN A 91 17.46 19.56 -4.94
C ASN A 91 18.57 18.85 -5.73
N ASN A 92 18.24 18.26 -6.89
CA ASN A 92 19.16 17.49 -7.72
C ASN A 92 19.90 16.38 -6.94
N GLN A 93 19.15 15.68 -6.08
CA GLN A 93 19.62 14.59 -5.24
C GLN A 93 19.12 13.23 -5.77
N VAL A 94 19.80 12.17 -5.34
CA VAL A 94 19.35 10.80 -5.49
C VAL A 94 19.13 10.20 -4.11
N SER A 95 18.19 9.26 -4.04
CA SER A 95 17.83 8.56 -2.82
C SER A 95 18.39 7.14 -2.89
N ILE A 96 19.25 6.77 -1.96
CA ILE A 96 19.66 5.38 -1.76
C ILE A 96 18.74 4.84 -0.67
N LEU A 97 17.88 3.91 -1.03
CA LEU A 97 16.92 3.33 -0.11
C LEU A 97 17.29 1.88 0.17
N THR A 98 17.53 1.57 1.44
CA THR A 98 17.73 0.21 1.92
C THR A 98 16.54 -0.19 2.77
N SER A 99 15.94 -1.34 2.48
CA SER A 99 14.82 -1.89 3.26
C SER A 99 15.16 -3.27 3.78
N VAL A 100 14.83 -3.49 5.05
CA VAL A 100 14.82 -4.80 5.69
C VAL A 100 13.37 -5.15 6.00
N GLU A 101 12.88 -6.21 5.37
CA GLU A 101 11.52 -6.71 5.53
C GLU A 101 11.56 -8.03 6.31
N ILE A 102 10.72 -8.13 7.33
CA ILE A 102 10.51 -9.34 8.12
C ILE A 102 9.03 -9.68 8.03
N SER A 103 8.70 -10.81 7.44
CA SER A 103 7.32 -11.28 7.30
C SER A 103 7.08 -12.48 8.21
N TYR A 104 5.93 -12.53 8.89
CA TYR A 104 5.58 -13.64 9.79
C TYR A 104 4.23 -14.30 9.47
N ALA A 105 3.33 -13.59 8.80
CA ALA A 105 2.03 -14.15 8.42
C ALA A 105 1.46 -13.44 7.20
N LYS A 106 0.48 -14.06 6.56
CA LYS A 106 -0.35 -13.46 5.52
C LYS A 106 -1.82 -13.62 5.90
N LEU A 107 -2.58 -12.54 5.77
CA LEU A 107 -4.03 -12.56 5.89
C LEU A 107 -4.65 -12.47 4.50
N SER A 108 -5.66 -13.29 4.23
CA SER A 108 -6.39 -13.28 2.96
C SER A 108 -7.88 -13.32 3.22
N MET A 109 -8.63 -12.41 2.61
CA MET A 109 -10.08 -12.31 2.76
C MET A 109 -10.80 -13.24 1.80
N PHE A 110 -11.88 -13.86 2.27
CA PHE A 110 -12.83 -14.57 1.43
C PHE A 110 -14.07 -13.70 1.20
N GLU A 111 -13.90 -12.70 0.34
CA GLU A 111 -14.90 -11.66 0.03
C GLU A 111 -16.32 -12.18 -0.23
N PRO A 112 -16.56 -13.29 -0.98
CA PRO A 112 -17.92 -13.72 -1.30
C PRO A 112 -18.81 -14.06 -0.10
N LYS A 113 -18.24 -14.30 1.09
CA LYS A 113 -18.99 -14.57 2.32
C LYS A 113 -18.96 -13.41 3.32
N MET A 114 -18.25 -12.32 3.01
CA MET A 114 -18.15 -11.16 3.89
C MET A 114 -19.33 -10.22 3.65
N LYS A 115 -19.88 -9.70 4.75
CA LYS A 115 -20.91 -8.65 4.68
C LYS A 115 -20.22 -7.29 4.63
N LEU A 116 -20.85 -6.31 3.99
CA LEU A 116 -20.41 -4.92 4.06
C LEU A 116 -20.46 -4.41 5.50
N SER A 117 -19.57 -3.47 5.84
CA SER A 117 -19.63 -2.75 7.09
C SER A 117 -20.90 -1.90 7.15
N ASP A 118 -21.40 -1.64 8.36
CA ASP A 118 -22.65 -0.90 8.53
C ASP A 118 -22.56 0.51 7.91
N ASN A 119 -21.38 1.14 7.97
CA ASN A 119 -21.11 2.45 7.34
C ASN A 119 -21.07 2.37 5.82
N PHE A 120 -20.34 1.42 5.24
CA PHE A 120 -20.22 1.33 3.79
C PHE A 120 -21.56 0.94 3.17
N ARG A 121 -22.27 0.00 3.80
CA ARG A 121 -23.64 -0.36 3.40
C ARG A 121 -24.55 0.87 3.40
N TYR A 122 -24.53 1.68 4.47
CA TYR A 122 -25.34 2.89 4.55
C TYR A 122 -25.05 3.84 3.38
N VAL A 123 -23.77 4.08 3.05
CA VAL A 123 -23.41 4.97 1.93
C VAL A 123 -23.90 4.44 0.59
N ILE A 124 -23.81 3.13 0.35
CA ILE A 124 -24.32 2.50 -0.88
C ILE A 124 -25.86 2.55 -0.94
N GLU A 125 -26.55 2.25 0.16
CA GLU A 125 -28.02 2.26 0.23
C GLU A 125 -28.62 3.67 0.05
N ASN A 126 -27.88 4.72 0.38
CA ASN A 126 -28.28 6.13 0.22
C ASN A 126 -27.76 6.77 -1.07
N MET A 127 -27.04 6.01 -1.91
CA MET A 127 -26.57 6.54 -3.18
C MET A 127 -27.76 6.81 -4.09
N PHE A 128 -27.84 8.03 -4.62
CA PHE A 128 -28.87 8.39 -5.58
C PHE A 128 -28.78 7.47 -6.81
N CYS A 129 -29.91 6.92 -7.22
CA CYS A 129 -30.04 6.20 -8.47
C CYS A 129 -30.80 7.12 -9.41
N CYS A 130 -30.36 7.26 -10.68
CA CYS A 130 -31.22 7.23 -11.88
C CYS A 130 -30.72 8.06 -13.09
N GLU A 131 -29.62 8.81 -13.03
CA GLU A 131 -29.03 9.43 -14.26
C GLU A 131 -27.51 9.22 -14.29
N GLU A 132 -27.03 8.48 -15.31
CA GLU A 132 -25.60 8.44 -15.64
C GLU A 132 -25.19 9.86 -16.06
N ASP A 133 -24.15 10.41 -15.44
CA ASP A 133 -23.64 11.80 -15.59
C ASP A 133 -24.32 12.90 -14.74
N ASP A 134 -25.01 12.55 -13.64
CA ASP A 134 -25.44 13.56 -12.67
C ASP A 134 -24.23 14.06 -11.81
N PRO A 135 -23.87 15.36 -11.86
CA PRO A 135 -22.77 15.91 -11.07
C PRO A 135 -22.97 15.73 -9.56
N ASP A 136 -24.20 15.61 -9.07
CA ASP A 136 -24.49 15.35 -7.67
C ASP A 136 -24.08 13.92 -7.26
N ILE A 137 -24.16 12.96 -8.18
CA ILE A 137 -23.66 11.59 -7.96
C ILE A 137 -22.14 11.57 -7.93
N GLU A 138 -21.47 12.27 -8.85
CA GLU A 138 -20.00 12.35 -8.86
C GLU A 138 -19.47 12.95 -7.56
N GLN A 139 -20.07 14.06 -7.10
CA GLN A 139 -19.70 14.70 -5.85
C GLN A 139 -19.97 13.78 -4.65
N TYR A 140 -21.09 13.05 -4.64
CA TYR A 140 -21.39 12.09 -3.58
C TYR A 140 -20.36 10.95 -3.53
N VAL A 141 -20.00 10.38 -4.68
CA VAL A 141 -18.98 9.33 -4.77
C VAL A 141 -17.63 9.86 -4.28
N GLN A 142 -17.24 11.08 -4.67
CA GLN A 142 -16.00 11.68 -4.21
C GLN A 142 -15.98 11.84 -2.68
N ASP A 143 -16.99 12.48 -2.11
CA ASP A 143 -16.99 12.86 -0.69
C ASP A 143 -17.23 11.67 0.25
N TYR A 144 -18.16 10.77 -0.10
CA TYR A 144 -18.63 9.73 0.81
C TYR A 144 -18.04 8.35 0.53
N ILE A 145 -17.51 8.10 -0.66
CA ILE A 145 -16.86 6.84 -1.02
C ILE A 145 -15.34 7.03 -1.09
N ILE A 146 -14.85 7.87 -2.00
CA ILE A 146 -13.41 7.99 -2.27
C ILE A 146 -12.67 8.63 -1.10
N ASP A 147 -13.13 9.78 -0.61
CA ASP A 147 -12.44 10.50 0.47
C ASP A 147 -12.55 9.77 1.82
N TYR A 148 -13.63 9.00 2.02
CA TYR A 148 -13.91 8.34 3.30
C TYR A 148 -13.43 6.89 3.39
N PHE A 149 -13.58 6.11 2.32
CA PHE A 149 -13.19 4.69 2.24
C PHE A 149 -11.99 4.43 1.33
N GLY A 150 -11.61 5.39 0.49
CA GLY A 150 -10.52 5.23 -0.48
C GLY A 150 -11.00 4.63 -1.80
N VAL A 151 -10.09 4.64 -2.77
CA VAL A 151 -10.33 4.14 -4.14
C VAL A 151 -10.22 2.61 -4.27
N ALA A 152 -9.71 1.94 -3.23
CA ALA A 152 -9.45 0.51 -3.22
C ALA A 152 -9.51 -0.04 -1.79
N TYR A 153 -9.70 -1.35 -1.69
CA TYR A 153 -9.63 -2.08 -0.42
C TYR A 153 -8.62 -3.23 -0.50
N LEU A 154 -8.13 -3.63 0.67
CA LEU A 154 -7.22 -4.75 0.79
C LEU A 154 -7.99 -6.07 0.72
N THR A 155 -7.51 -6.98 -0.12
CA THR A 155 -8.01 -8.36 -0.22
C THR A 155 -7.07 -9.34 0.47
N SER A 156 -5.78 -9.02 0.47
CA SER A 156 -4.75 -9.74 1.19
C SER A 156 -3.67 -8.77 1.70
N ILE A 157 -3.04 -9.13 2.81
CA ILE A 157 -1.93 -8.37 3.40
C ILE A 157 -0.91 -9.32 4.01
N VAL A 158 0.38 -9.04 3.79
CA VAL A 158 1.48 -9.70 4.50
C VAL A 158 1.78 -8.90 5.76
N LEU A 159 1.74 -9.58 6.90
CA LEU A 159 2.02 -9.03 8.22
C LEU A 159 3.50 -9.20 8.55
N GLY A 160 4.07 -8.14 9.10
CA GLY A 160 5.50 -8.06 9.29
C GLY A 160 5.98 -6.74 9.85
N GLY A 161 7.29 -6.55 9.81
CA GLY A 161 7.95 -5.29 10.06
C GLY A 161 8.78 -4.89 8.84
N VAL A 162 8.76 -3.61 8.49
CA VAL A 162 9.62 -3.05 7.45
C VAL A 162 10.43 -1.92 8.07
N VAL A 163 11.75 -2.06 8.05
CA VAL A 163 12.68 -1.00 8.43
C VAL A 163 13.27 -0.43 7.15
N LYS A 164 13.16 0.89 6.97
CA LYS A 164 13.70 1.59 5.80
C LYS A 164 14.74 2.61 6.25
N GLN A 165 15.88 2.62 5.56
CA GLN A 165 16.86 3.67 5.63
C GLN A 165 16.88 4.42 4.31
N ASN A 166 16.76 5.74 4.37
CA ASN A 166 16.86 6.61 3.21
C ASN A 166 18.10 7.51 3.36
N ILE A 167 19.05 7.38 2.45
CA ILE A 167 20.23 8.22 2.37
C ILE A 167 20.12 9.10 1.13
N LEU A 168 20.08 10.42 1.35
CA LEU A 168 20.06 11.42 0.29
C LEU A 168 21.47 11.89 0.00
N ILE A 169 21.89 11.81 -1.27
CA ILE A 169 23.16 12.35 -1.74
C ILE A 169 22.96 13.20 -2.99
N SER A 170 23.84 14.15 -3.24
CA SER A 170 23.81 14.89 -4.50
C SER A 170 24.17 13.98 -5.67
N ARG A 171 23.64 14.24 -6.88
CA ARG A 171 24.03 13.49 -8.09
C ARG A 171 25.54 13.50 -8.32
N ALA A 172 26.19 14.65 -8.09
CA ALA A 172 27.64 14.76 -8.19
C ALA A 172 28.40 13.91 -7.16
N ALA A 173 27.84 13.65 -5.98
CA ALA A 173 28.42 12.70 -5.03
C ALA A 173 28.28 11.26 -5.52
N LYS A 174 27.11 10.90 -6.06
CA LYS A 174 26.85 9.58 -6.65
C LYS A 174 27.82 9.25 -7.79
N GLU A 175 27.97 10.16 -8.76
CA GLU A 175 28.92 9.99 -9.88
C GLU A 175 30.37 9.81 -9.41
N ARG A 176 30.76 10.48 -8.30
CA ARG A 176 32.09 10.30 -7.70
C ARG A 176 32.25 8.92 -7.06
N LEU A 177 31.22 8.41 -6.39
CA LEU A 177 31.25 7.06 -5.82
C LEU A 177 31.35 5.99 -6.92
N GLU A 178 30.60 6.14 -8.01
CA GLU A 178 30.65 5.26 -9.17
C GLU A 178 32.03 5.27 -9.83
N LYS A 179 32.62 6.45 -10.05
CA LYS A 179 33.98 6.57 -10.61
C LYS A 179 35.05 5.93 -9.72
N ASN A 180 34.81 5.86 -8.42
CA ASN A 180 35.73 5.26 -7.44
C ASN A 180 35.42 3.77 -7.19
N ASN A 181 34.54 3.13 -7.96
CA ASN A 181 34.11 1.74 -7.79
C ASN A 181 33.59 1.40 -6.38
N VAL A 182 32.97 2.36 -5.69
CA VAL A 182 32.31 2.11 -4.40
C VAL A 182 30.90 1.56 -4.67
N SER A 183 30.66 0.29 -4.34
CA SER A 183 29.29 -0.25 -4.35
C SER A 183 28.52 0.28 -3.16
N VAL A 184 27.35 0.87 -3.43
CA VAL A 184 26.40 1.38 -2.42
C VAL A 184 25.13 0.52 -2.36
N LEU A 185 25.10 -0.57 -3.13
CA LEU A 185 24.01 -1.54 -3.20
C LEU A 185 24.42 -2.83 -2.50
N HIS A 186 23.48 -3.43 -1.77
CA HIS A 186 23.60 -4.72 -1.08
C HIS A 186 22.93 -5.83 -1.86
#